data_AF-A0ABD2IJW9-F1
#
_entry.id   AF-A0ABD2IJW9-F1
#
_cell.length_a   1.000
_cell.length_b   1.000
_cell.length_c   1.000
_cell.angle_alpha   90.00
_cell.angle_beta   90.00
_cell.angle_gamma   90.00
#
_symmetry.space_group_name_H-M   'P 1'
#
loop_
_entity.id
_entity.type
_entity.pdbx_description
1 polymer ?
#
loop_
_entity_poly.entity_id
_entity_poly.type
_entity_poly.pdbx_seq_one_letter_code
_entity_poly.pdbx_strand_id
1 'polypeptide(L)'
;MAQLNSVCELEWRIFDFSQLVNGRVRQLHSYSWKIFVIAEVLSEFDTVAWVDTSIFFDSNNLSPILAPIQKGQIGPVQMPSNSGHGMNIATHPGMYEYLPLFTNFELIKTDEWTGKDPPQFESNFVILHKTEQTRQLMKWY
;
A
#
# COMPACT_ATOMS: atom_id res chain seq x y z
N MET A 1 8.81 22.17 15.63
CA MET A 1 8.44 21.20 16.68
C MET A 1 7.13 21.55 17.38
N ALA A 2 6.90 22.79 17.86
CA ALA A 2 5.67 23.14 18.59
C ALA A 2 4.35 22.79 17.86
N GLN A 3 4.25 23.05 16.56
CA GLN A 3 3.06 22.73 15.74
C GLN A 3 2.83 21.22 15.53
N LEU A 4 3.90 20.42 15.52
CA LEU A 4 3.78 18.96 15.42
C LEU A 4 3.39 18.38 16.78
N ASN A 5 3.97 18.89 17.86
CA ASN A 5 3.65 18.46 19.22
C ASN A 5 2.21 18.79 19.66
N SER A 6 1.49 19.65 18.92
CA SER A 6 0.06 19.91 19.14
C SER A 6 -0.88 18.94 18.43
N VAL A 7 -0.35 18.02 17.60
CA VAL A 7 -1.17 17.00 16.91
C VAL A 7 -1.54 15.91 17.90
N CYS A 8 -2.84 15.61 18.01
CA CYS A 8 -3.36 14.56 18.86
C CYS A 8 -2.87 13.18 18.39
N GLU A 9 -2.54 12.29 19.32
CA GLU A 9 -2.08 10.91 19.04
C GLU A 9 -0.88 10.83 18.07
N LEU A 10 -0.04 11.88 18.02
CA LEU A 10 1.18 11.86 17.22
C LEU A 10 2.29 11.10 17.94
N GLU A 11 2.80 10.07 17.27
CA GLU A 11 3.99 9.34 17.70
C GLU A 11 5.14 9.53 16.72
N TRP A 12 6.33 9.83 17.24
CA TRP A 12 7.56 9.88 16.46
C TRP A 12 8.33 8.58 16.65
N ARG A 13 8.59 7.89 15.54
CA ARG A 13 9.38 6.66 15.53
C ARG A 13 10.58 6.82 14.63
N ILE A 14 11.71 6.28 15.08
CA ILE A 14 12.90 6.12 14.24
C ILE A 14 12.82 4.71 13.68
N PHE A 15 12.63 4.61 12.37
CA PHE A 15 12.69 3.34 11.68
C PHE A 15 14.15 2.89 11.59
N ASP A 16 14.46 1.72 12.15
CA ASP A 16 15.81 1.18 12.09
C ASP A 16 16.07 0.59 10.69
N PHE A 17 16.76 1.33 9.83
CA PHE A 17 17.16 0.87 8.50
C PHE A 17 18.22 -0.24 8.53
N SER A 18 18.85 -0.51 9.67
CA SER A 18 19.87 -1.55 9.82
C SER A 18 19.30 -2.96 9.62
N GLN A 19 18.00 -3.16 9.87
CA GLN A 19 17.30 -4.43 9.65
C GLN A 19 17.13 -4.78 8.17
N LEU A 20 17.32 -3.81 7.26
CA LEU A 20 17.13 -4.01 5.83
C LEU A 20 18.39 -4.54 5.15
N VAL A 21 18.20 -5.41 4.15
CA VAL A 21 19.29 -5.93 3.31
C VAL A 21 20.07 -4.77 2.67
N ASN A 22 21.40 -4.85 2.74
CA ASN A 22 22.29 -3.86 2.12
C ASN A 22 22.01 -3.73 0.61
N GLY A 23 21.97 -2.49 0.10
CA GLY A 23 21.72 -2.19 -1.31
C GLY A 23 20.44 -1.39 -1.53
N ARG A 24 19.62 -1.81 -2.51
CA ARG A 24 18.46 -1.04 -3.02
C ARG A 24 17.47 -0.60 -1.94
N VAL A 25 17.27 -1.42 -0.91
CA VAL A 25 16.29 -1.13 0.17
C VAL A 25 16.74 0.00 1.09
N ARG A 26 18.07 0.23 1.22
CA ARG A 26 18.62 1.36 2.01
C ARG A 26 18.79 2.64 1.19
N GLN A 27 18.62 2.58 -0.13
CA GLN A 27 18.67 3.77 -0.98
C GLN A 27 17.33 4.52 -0.85
N LEU A 28 17.32 5.67 -0.16
CA LEU A 28 16.07 6.38 0.12
C LEU A 28 15.25 6.74 -1.13
N HIS A 29 15.94 7.01 -2.25
CA HIS A 29 15.32 7.33 -3.55
C HIS A 29 14.70 6.14 -4.28
N SER A 30 14.93 4.90 -3.83
CA SER A 30 14.22 3.73 -4.38
C SER A 30 12.79 3.63 -3.83
N TYR A 31 12.51 4.29 -2.70
CA TYR A 31 11.26 4.21 -1.94
C TYR A 31 10.84 2.79 -1.52
N SER A 32 11.65 1.76 -1.82
CA SER A 32 11.37 0.36 -1.47
C SER A 32 11.35 0.11 0.04
N TRP A 33 11.81 1.07 0.85
CA TRP A 33 11.75 1.00 2.31
C TRP A 33 10.35 1.26 2.87
N LYS A 34 9.45 1.95 2.13
CA LYS A 34 8.09 2.29 2.60
C LYS A 34 7.33 1.05 3.07
N ILE A 35 7.50 -0.06 2.35
CA ILE A 35 6.82 -1.32 2.64
C ILE A 35 7.17 -1.90 4.01
N PHE A 36 8.42 -1.71 4.45
CA PHE A 36 8.87 -2.22 5.74
C PHE A 36 8.31 -1.40 6.90
N VAL A 37 8.21 -0.07 6.72
CA VAL A 37 7.54 0.79 7.70
C VAL A 37 6.08 0.39 7.84
N ILE A 38 5.39 0.19 6.73
CA ILE A 38 3.99 -0.27 6.73
C ILE A 38 3.88 -1.65 7.39
N ALA A 39 4.79 -2.58 7.10
CA ALA A 39 4.80 -3.91 7.69
C ALA A 39 5.02 -3.88 9.22
N GLU A 40 5.92 -3.01 9.70
CA GLU A 40 6.15 -2.80 11.13
C GLU A 40 4.89 -2.27 11.82
N VAL A 41 4.25 -1.25 11.25
CA VAL A 41 2.99 -0.70 11.81
C VAL A 41 1.85 -1.73 11.73
N LEU A 42 1.76 -2.50 10.65
CA LEU A 42 0.81 -3.60 10.56
C LEU A 42 1.08 -4.69 11.60
N SER A 43 2.27 -4.83 12.17
CA SER A 43 2.48 -5.79 13.26
C SER A 43 1.70 -5.40 14.53
N GLU A 44 1.45 -4.11 14.72
CA GLU A 44 0.79 -3.53 15.89
C GLU A 44 -0.68 -3.22 15.67
N PHE A 45 -1.05 -2.77 14.46
CA PHE A 45 -2.39 -2.31 14.13
C PHE A 45 -3.04 -3.17 13.05
N ASP A 46 -4.37 -3.33 13.13
CA ASP A 46 -5.12 -4.10 12.15
C ASP A 46 -5.42 -3.32 10.89
N THR A 47 -5.40 -1.99 10.93
CA THR A 47 -5.60 -1.15 9.74
C THR A 47 -4.61 0.00 9.74
N VAL A 48 -3.94 0.21 8.61
CA VAL A 48 -2.93 1.24 8.41
C VAL A 48 -3.32 2.10 7.20
N ALA A 49 -3.23 3.41 7.35
CA ALA A 49 -3.30 4.36 6.25
C ALA A 49 -1.90 4.98 6.05
N TRP A 50 -1.27 4.68 4.91
CA TRP A 50 -0.06 5.36 4.47
C TRP A 50 -0.42 6.61 3.68
N VAL A 51 0.20 7.74 4.01
CA VAL A 51 -0.09 9.03 3.40
C VAL A 51 1.22 9.78 3.17
N ASP A 52 1.56 10.04 1.91
CA ASP A 52 2.69 10.90 1.56
C ASP A 52 2.41 12.35 1.98
N THR A 53 3.47 13.12 2.26
CA THR A 53 3.36 14.50 2.76
C THR A 53 2.68 15.48 1.79
N SER A 54 2.47 15.08 0.53
CA SER A 54 1.79 15.87 -0.49
C SER A 54 0.26 15.68 -0.50
N ILE A 55 -0.27 14.75 0.29
CA ILE A 55 -1.72 14.48 0.33
C ILE A 55 -2.40 15.40 1.34
N PHE A 56 -3.54 15.95 0.93
CA PHE A 56 -4.40 16.77 1.76
C PHE A 56 -5.78 16.11 1.85
N PHE A 57 -6.34 16.09 3.06
CA PHE A 57 -7.69 15.60 3.29
C PHE A 57 -8.66 16.77 3.41
N ASP A 58 -9.71 16.74 2.60
CA ASP A 58 -10.83 17.69 2.73
C ASP A 58 -11.75 17.34 3.91
N SER A 59 -11.61 16.15 4.48
CA SER A 59 -12.40 15.67 5.62
C SER A 59 -11.57 14.76 6.53
N ASN A 60 -11.81 14.86 7.83
CA ASN A 60 -11.26 13.94 8.83
C ASN A 60 -12.11 12.65 9.00
N ASN A 61 -13.19 12.49 8.24
CA ASN A 61 -14.07 11.33 8.34
C ASN A 61 -13.63 10.22 7.38
N LEU A 62 -12.82 9.29 7.89
CA LEU A 62 -12.39 8.09 7.15
C LEU A 62 -13.40 6.93 7.25
N SER A 63 -14.49 7.07 7.99
CA SER A 63 -15.50 6.01 8.16
C SER A 63 -16.07 5.46 6.84
N PRO A 64 -16.30 6.26 5.79
CA PRO A 64 -16.80 5.75 4.51
C PRO A 64 -15.92 4.70 3.85
N ILE A 65 -14.61 4.69 4.14
CA ILE A 65 -13.69 3.68 3.60
C ILE A 65 -13.32 2.61 4.64
N LEU A 66 -13.11 2.99 5.90
CA LEU A 66 -12.69 2.04 6.95
C LEU A 66 -13.81 1.06 7.34
N ALA A 67 -15.05 1.52 7.46
CA ALA A 67 -16.15 0.66 7.91
C ALA A 67 -16.48 -0.46 6.90
N PRO A 68 -16.53 -0.22 5.57
CA PRO A 68 -16.69 -1.29 4.60
C PRO A 68 -15.52 -2.29 4.58
N ILE A 69 -14.27 -1.84 4.78
CA ILE A 69 -13.11 -2.75 4.88
C ILE A 69 -13.27 -3.69 6.07
N GLN A 70 -13.55 -3.14 7.25
CA GLN A 70 -13.70 -3.92 8.49
C GLN A 70 -14.86 -4.91 8.43
N LYS A 71 -15.91 -4.60 7.66
CA LYS A 71 -17.06 -5.49 7.43
C LYS A 71 -16.83 -6.51 6.31
N GLY A 72 -15.67 -6.49 5.65
CA GLY A 72 -15.37 -7.34 4.49
C GLY A 72 -16.24 -7.04 3.26
N GLN A 73 -16.84 -5.84 3.19
CA GLN A 73 -17.67 -5.41 2.07
C GLN A 73 -16.84 -4.95 0.87
N ILE A 74 -15.63 -4.47 1.12
CA ILE A 74 -14.62 -4.15 0.10
C ILE A 74 -13.29 -4.82 0.47
N GLY A 75 -12.39 -4.94 -0.51
CA GLY A 75 -11.10 -5.61 -0.33
C GLY A 75 -10.23 -4.99 0.78
N PRO A 76 -9.30 -5.75 1.37
CA PRO A 76 -8.49 -5.29 2.49
C PRO A 76 -7.39 -4.31 2.08
N VAL A 77 -7.23 -4.03 0.79
CA VAL A 77 -6.25 -3.07 0.26
C VAL A 77 -6.98 -2.08 -0.62
N GLN A 78 -6.84 -0.80 -0.32
CA GLN A 78 -7.44 0.30 -1.08
C GLN A 78 -6.36 1.29 -1.53
N MET A 79 -6.34 1.57 -2.83
CA MET A 79 -5.49 2.58 -3.45
C MET A 79 -6.42 3.56 -4.18
N PRO A 80 -6.91 4.60 -3.49
CA PRO A 80 -8.01 5.44 -3.98
C PRO A 80 -7.63 6.37 -5.14
N SER A 81 -6.35 6.52 -5.46
CA SER A 81 -5.88 7.42 -6.53
C SER A 81 -5.40 6.64 -7.76
N ASN A 82 -5.88 7.04 -8.94
CA ASN A 82 -5.52 6.49 -10.23
C ASN A 82 -4.51 7.43 -10.92
N SER A 83 -3.44 6.87 -11.49
CA SER A 83 -2.39 7.62 -12.19
C SER A 83 -2.81 8.21 -13.55
N GLY A 84 -4.01 7.87 -14.03
CA GLY A 84 -4.54 8.30 -15.33
C GLY A 84 -4.00 7.50 -16.53
N HIS A 85 -3.19 6.47 -16.29
CA HIS A 85 -2.68 5.57 -17.31
C HIS A 85 -2.68 4.11 -16.85
N GLY A 86 -2.46 3.18 -17.77
CA GLY A 86 -2.33 1.76 -17.46
C GLY A 86 -0.89 1.34 -17.20
N MET A 87 -0.71 0.09 -16.77
CA MET A 87 0.57 -0.45 -16.31
C MET A 87 1.39 -1.15 -17.40
N ASN A 88 0.82 -1.45 -18.58
CA ASN A 88 1.47 -2.23 -19.64
C ASN A 88 2.76 -1.61 -20.17
N ILE A 89 2.81 -0.28 -20.29
CA ILE A 89 3.99 0.43 -20.78
C ILE A 89 5.06 0.63 -19.70
N ALA A 90 4.66 0.63 -18.42
CA ALA A 90 5.54 0.86 -17.29
C ALA A 90 6.13 -0.45 -16.74
N THR A 91 5.55 -1.59 -17.10
CA THR A 91 5.90 -2.91 -16.57
C THR A 91 6.61 -3.73 -17.64
N HIS A 92 7.79 -4.27 -17.31
CA HIS A 92 8.47 -5.20 -18.21
C HIS A 92 7.60 -6.46 -18.41
N PRO A 93 7.36 -6.94 -19.65
CA PRO A 93 6.40 -8.03 -19.91
C PRO A 93 6.65 -9.31 -19.11
N GLY A 94 7.91 -9.67 -18.89
CA GLY A 94 8.29 -10.84 -18.07
C GLY A 94 7.88 -10.73 -16.59
N MET A 95 7.52 -9.55 -16.08
CA MET A 95 7.04 -9.40 -14.71
C MET A 95 5.62 -9.93 -14.53
N TYR A 96 4.82 -10.02 -15.59
CA TYR A 96 3.45 -10.52 -15.52
C TYR A 96 3.34 -12.01 -15.20
N GLU A 97 4.44 -12.77 -15.34
CA GLU A 97 4.52 -14.15 -14.86
C GLU A 97 4.54 -14.24 -13.34
N TYR A 98 4.91 -13.16 -12.66
CA TYR A 98 5.15 -13.12 -11.22
C TYR A 98 4.17 -12.20 -10.47
N LEU A 99 3.73 -11.12 -11.12
CA LEU A 99 2.77 -10.20 -10.52
C LEU A 99 1.42 -10.90 -10.35
N PRO A 100 0.83 -10.89 -9.15
CA PRO A 100 -0.50 -11.43 -8.91
C PRO A 100 -1.56 -10.48 -9.46
N LEU A 101 -1.56 -10.27 -10.79
CA LEU A 101 -2.60 -9.52 -11.46
C LEU A 101 -3.91 -10.28 -11.31
N PHE A 102 -4.90 -9.70 -10.63
CA PHE A 102 -6.23 -10.33 -10.50
C PHE A 102 -6.17 -11.76 -9.95
N THR A 103 -5.22 -12.03 -9.04
CA THR A 103 -5.11 -13.34 -8.40
C THR A 103 -6.18 -13.48 -7.34
N ASN A 104 -7.12 -14.38 -7.57
CA ASN A 104 -7.93 -14.93 -6.49
C ASN A 104 -7.02 -15.85 -5.66
N PHE A 105 -6.54 -15.35 -4.51
CA PHE A 105 -5.59 -16.07 -3.64
C PHE A 105 -6.18 -17.32 -2.98
N GLU A 106 -7.51 -17.42 -2.87
CA GLU A 106 -8.18 -18.62 -2.39
C GLU A 106 -8.18 -19.73 -3.46
N LEU A 107 -8.25 -19.34 -4.73
CA LEU A 107 -8.29 -20.25 -5.87
C LEU A 107 -6.92 -20.46 -6.54
N ILE A 108 -5.89 -19.70 -6.14
CA ILE A 108 -4.55 -19.67 -6.75
C ILE A 108 -4.64 -19.50 -8.27
N LYS A 109 -5.47 -18.55 -8.72
CA LYS A 109 -5.72 -18.33 -10.15
C LYS A 109 -5.74 -16.84 -10.48
N THR A 110 -5.02 -16.48 -11.54
CA THR A 110 -4.96 -15.14 -12.14
C THR A 110 -6.01 -15.06 -13.25
N ASP A 111 -6.96 -14.12 -13.16
CA ASP A 111 -8.00 -13.94 -14.18
C ASP A 111 -7.54 -13.00 -15.31
N GLU A 112 -7.86 -13.35 -16.55
CA GLU A 112 -7.34 -12.71 -17.78
C GLU A 112 -7.93 -11.31 -18.10
N TRP A 113 -8.83 -10.75 -17.28
CA TRP A 113 -9.76 -9.71 -17.72
C TRP A 113 -9.74 -8.39 -16.92
N THR A 114 -8.93 -7.42 -17.36
CA THR A 114 -9.33 -6.00 -17.38
C THR A 114 -8.83 -5.30 -18.65
N GLY A 115 -9.54 -5.45 -19.77
CA GLY A 115 -9.26 -4.68 -21.01
C GLY A 115 -7.84 -4.86 -21.58
N LYS A 116 -7.45 -3.97 -22.51
CA LYS A 116 -6.12 -4.01 -23.17
C LYS A 116 -4.97 -3.48 -22.30
N ASP A 117 -5.24 -2.84 -21.16
CA ASP A 117 -4.24 -2.25 -20.26
C ASP A 117 -4.79 -2.09 -18.83
N PRO A 118 -4.30 -2.86 -17.82
CA PRO A 118 -4.76 -2.72 -16.44
C PRO A 118 -4.43 -1.34 -15.88
N PRO A 119 -5.32 -0.73 -15.06
CA PRO A 119 -5.10 0.61 -14.53
C PRO A 119 -3.92 0.63 -13.54
N GLN A 120 -3.10 1.68 -13.60
CA GLN A 120 -2.07 1.92 -12.61
C GLN A 120 -2.59 2.87 -11.51
N PHE A 121 -2.45 2.45 -10.26
CA PHE A 121 -2.80 3.24 -9.09
C PHE A 121 -1.58 3.94 -8.50
N GLU A 122 -1.81 5.09 -7.88
CA GLU A 122 -0.76 5.84 -7.18
C GLU A 122 -0.49 5.23 -5.80
N SER A 123 0.76 5.31 -5.34
CA SER A 123 1.23 4.77 -4.06
C SER A 123 1.40 5.85 -2.96
N ASN A 124 0.86 7.04 -3.17
CA ASN A 124 0.94 8.18 -2.25
C ASN A 124 -0.12 8.12 -1.13
N PHE A 125 -1.24 7.45 -1.36
CA PHE A 125 -2.26 7.17 -0.36
C PHE A 125 -2.70 5.71 -0.46
N VAL A 126 -2.47 4.92 0.58
CA VAL A 126 -2.79 3.48 0.61
C VAL A 126 -3.43 3.13 1.95
N ILE A 127 -4.53 2.37 1.93
CA ILE A 127 -5.16 1.82 3.13
C ILE A 127 -5.06 0.30 3.10
N LEU A 128 -4.58 -0.28 4.20
CA LEU A 128 -4.26 -1.70 4.32
C LEU A 128 -4.89 -2.24 5.60
N HIS A 129 -5.69 -3.29 5.47
CA HIS A 129 -6.22 -4.06 6.58
C HIS A 129 -5.49 -5.38 6.68
N LYS A 130 -5.10 -5.76 7.90
CA LYS A 130 -4.33 -6.96 8.20
C LYS A 130 -5.15 -8.20 7.82
N THR A 131 -4.74 -8.83 6.73
CA THR A 131 -5.27 -10.11 6.25
C THR A 131 -4.14 -10.92 5.64
N GLU A 132 -4.37 -12.21 5.42
CA GLU A 132 -3.42 -13.04 4.67
C GLU A 132 -3.20 -12.51 3.26
N GLN A 133 -4.26 -12.00 2.61
CA GLN A 133 -4.17 -11.39 1.29
C GLN A 133 -3.23 -10.17 1.30
N THR A 134 -3.40 -9.26 2.25
CA THR A 134 -2.52 -8.09 2.41
C THR A 134 -1.08 -8.55 2.66
N ARG A 135 -0.86 -9.56 3.51
CA ARG A 135 0.49 -10.11 3.76
C ARG A 135 1.14 -10.64 2.48
N GLN A 136 0.39 -11.32 1.61
CA GLN A 136 0.93 -11.82 0.35
C GLN A 136 1.21 -10.68 -0.64
N LEU A 137 0.31 -9.70 -0.74
CA LEU A 137 0.49 -8.54 -1.63
C LEU A 137 1.73 -7.73 -1.26
N MET A 138 1.96 -7.53 0.04
CA MET A 138 3.10 -6.75 0.57
C MET A 138 4.47 -7.35 0.23
N LYS A 139 4.55 -8.60 -0.22
CA LYS A 139 5.80 -9.21 -0.71
C LYS A 139 6.21 -8.68 -2.09
N TRP A 140 5.29 -8.06 -2.82
CA TRP A 140 5.46 -7.61 -4.20
C TRP A 140 5.55 -6.09 -4.34
N TYR A 141 5.49 -5.36 -3.23
CA TYR A 141 5.47 -3.90 -3.20
C TYR A 141 6.88 -3.31 -3.14
#